data_AF-A0A2P0B0Y5-F1
#
_entry.id   AF-A0A2P0B0Y5-F1
#
_cell.length_a   1.000
_cell.length_b   1.000
_cell.length_c   1.000
_cell.angle_alpha   90.00
_cell.angle_beta   90.00
_cell.angle_gamma   90.00
#
_symmetry.space_group_name_H-M   'P 1'
#
loop_
_entity.id
_entity.type
_entity.pdbx_description
1 polymer ?
#
loop_
_entity_poly.entity_id
_entity_poly.type
_entity_poly.pdbx_seq_one_letter_code
_entity_poly.pdbx_strand_id
1 'polypeptide(L)'
;MAMGALLIVAMPAGPVGAQNDGPVIRNYQMEGDLESPNDIGCIPIDQARPAYNPVDLYRGAAACIAREEWDDAASLFALGGVYGRYDMRRVSDRTAHQAVMVAQMSAFGDLEEAQQAKLSETVGRIADDPEELGALCSAIAALGPPTYQPRYMSRHGLGAFTGNEGSAPEGFDPQATFKEVMTGFLHCPAAE
;
A
#
# COMPACT_ATOMS: atom_id res chain seq x y z
N MET A 1 -65.52 -27.29 52.38
CA MET A 1 -66.26 -26.13 51.85
C MET A 1 -65.56 -24.86 52.29
N ALA A 2 -64.99 -24.12 51.34
CA ALA A 2 -64.76 -22.67 51.30
C ALA A 2 -63.51 -22.39 50.45
N MET A 3 -63.74 -22.11 49.18
CA MET A 3 -62.77 -21.52 48.26
C MET A 3 -62.48 -20.08 48.72
N GLY A 4 -61.20 -19.74 48.90
CA GLY A 4 -60.72 -18.37 49.07
C GLY A 4 -59.75 -18.05 47.95
N ALA A 5 -60.21 -17.26 46.97
CA ALA A 5 -59.41 -16.81 45.83
C ALA A 5 -58.41 -15.73 46.27
N LEU A 6 -57.12 -15.95 46.04
CA LEU A 6 -56.08 -14.92 46.20
C LEU A 6 -55.79 -14.31 44.83
N LEU A 7 -56.30 -13.11 44.59
CA LEU A 7 -55.93 -12.29 43.42
C LEU A 7 -54.48 -11.83 43.59
N ILE A 8 -53.58 -12.37 42.77
CA ILE A 8 -52.22 -11.84 42.60
C ILE A 8 -52.31 -10.68 41.62
N VAL A 9 -52.09 -9.46 42.12
CA VAL A 9 -51.96 -8.25 41.29
C VAL A 9 -50.60 -8.31 40.60
N ALA A 10 -50.59 -8.55 39.29
CA ALA A 10 -49.38 -8.46 38.48
C ALA A 10 -49.01 -6.98 38.29
N MET A 11 -47.83 -6.58 38.77
CA MET A 11 -47.24 -5.28 38.45
C MET A 11 -46.76 -5.29 36.99
N PRO A 12 -47.05 -4.26 36.18
CA PRO A 12 -46.52 -4.18 34.82
C PRO A 12 -45.00 -3.99 34.89
N ALA A 13 -44.27 -4.87 34.19
CA ALA A 13 -42.86 -4.69 33.93
C ALA A 13 -42.65 -3.33 33.24
N GLY A 14 -41.77 -2.50 33.81
CA GLY A 14 -41.34 -1.25 33.20
C GLY A 14 -40.73 -1.49 31.81
N PRO A 15 -40.60 -0.44 30.98
CA PRO A 15 -40.09 -0.59 29.64
C PRO A 15 -38.69 -1.21 29.67
N VAL A 16 -38.57 -2.33 28.96
CA VAL A 16 -37.29 -2.98 28.62
C VAL A 16 -36.40 -1.91 28.01
N GLY A 17 -35.24 -1.68 28.62
CA GLY A 17 -34.26 -0.71 28.13
C GLY A 17 -33.95 -0.98 26.66
N ALA A 18 -34.00 0.07 25.84
CA ALA A 18 -33.55 0.01 24.46
C ALA A 18 -32.09 -0.47 24.45
N GLN A 19 -31.85 -1.62 23.84
CA GLN A 19 -30.50 -2.05 23.50
C GLN A 19 -29.97 -1.06 22.48
N ASN A 20 -28.97 -0.27 22.88
CA ASN A 20 -28.22 0.58 21.96
C ASN A 20 -27.33 -0.34 21.12
N ASP A 21 -27.85 -0.81 19.99
CA ASP A 21 -27.00 -1.40 18.95
C ASP A 21 -26.06 -0.29 18.46
N GLY A 22 -24.80 -0.38 18.88
CA GLY A 22 -23.75 0.53 18.45
C GLY A 22 -23.63 0.54 16.92
N PRO A 23 -23.05 1.60 16.33
CA PRO A 23 -22.95 1.71 14.88
C PRO A 23 -22.25 0.47 14.27
N VAL A 24 -22.93 -0.19 13.34
CA VAL A 24 -22.36 -1.30 12.56
C VAL A 24 -21.45 -0.72 11.47
N ILE A 25 -20.13 -0.83 11.67
CA ILE A 25 -19.14 -0.46 10.66
C ILE A 25 -19.16 -1.50 9.54
N ARG A 26 -19.58 -1.12 8.34
CA ARG A 26 -19.48 -1.94 7.13
C ARG A 26 -18.29 -1.46 6.30
N ASN A 27 -17.26 -2.29 6.21
CA ASN A 27 -16.14 -2.05 5.31
C ASN A 27 -16.55 -2.48 3.90
N TYR A 28 -16.51 -1.54 2.96
CA TYR A 28 -16.73 -1.81 1.54
C TYR A 28 -15.37 -1.87 0.86
N GLN A 29 -15.07 -3.02 0.25
CA GLN A 29 -13.83 -3.24 -0.51
C GLN A 29 -14.21 -3.59 -1.95
N MET A 30 -13.40 -3.11 -2.90
CA MET A 30 -13.56 -3.42 -4.32
C MET A 30 -12.62 -4.55 -4.70
N GLU A 31 -13.03 -5.40 -5.64
CA GLU A 31 -12.14 -6.41 -6.20
C GLU A 31 -10.92 -5.73 -6.86
N GLY A 32 -9.74 -6.15 -6.45
CA GLY A 32 -8.47 -5.58 -6.90
C GLY A 32 -7.94 -4.45 -6.00
N ASP A 33 -8.65 -4.05 -4.93
CA ASP A 33 -8.12 -3.14 -3.90
C ASP A 33 -6.87 -3.75 -3.24
N LEU A 34 -5.75 -3.01 -3.30
CA LEU A 34 -4.45 -3.45 -2.80
C LEU A 34 -4.04 -4.85 -3.30
N GLU A 35 -4.40 -5.21 -4.53
CA GLU A 35 -4.03 -6.52 -5.09
C GLU A 35 -2.51 -6.69 -5.19
N SER A 36 -2.06 -7.91 -4.93
CA SER A 36 -0.67 -8.34 -5.12
C SER A 36 -0.71 -9.67 -5.88
N PRO A 37 -0.79 -9.62 -7.22
CA PRO A 37 -0.91 -10.82 -8.04
C PRO A 37 0.40 -11.59 -8.17
N ASN A 38 1.54 -11.00 -7.78
CA ASN A 38 2.85 -11.64 -7.86
C ASN A 38 3.40 -11.87 -6.45
N ASP A 39 3.45 -13.13 -6.01
CA ASP A 39 4.23 -13.51 -4.84
C ASP A 39 5.70 -13.65 -5.24
N ILE A 40 6.47 -12.59 -5.04
CA ILE A 40 7.87 -12.51 -5.47
C ILE A 40 8.85 -13.01 -4.41
N GLY A 41 8.41 -13.20 -3.15
CA GLY A 41 9.31 -13.50 -2.03
C GLY A 41 10.39 -12.44 -1.83
N CYS A 42 11.50 -12.81 -1.17
CA CYS A 42 12.69 -11.94 -1.15
C CYS A 42 13.55 -12.19 -2.38
N ILE A 43 13.78 -11.12 -3.16
CA ILE A 43 14.61 -11.13 -4.35
C ILE A 43 15.54 -9.91 -4.39
N PRO A 44 16.73 -10.04 -4.99
CA PRO A 44 17.55 -8.89 -5.33
C PRO A 44 16.93 -8.05 -6.44
N ILE A 45 17.36 -6.79 -6.53
CA ILE A 45 16.81 -5.80 -7.46
C ILE A 45 17.00 -6.16 -8.94
N ASP A 46 18.04 -6.94 -9.27
CA ASP A 46 18.32 -7.41 -10.64
C ASP A 46 17.31 -8.47 -11.14
N GLN A 47 16.56 -9.09 -10.23
CA GLN A 47 15.46 -10.00 -10.52
C GLN A 47 14.09 -9.32 -10.53
N ALA A 48 14.03 -8.05 -10.14
CA ALA A 48 12.81 -7.27 -10.21
C ALA A 48 12.34 -7.10 -11.66
N ARG A 49 11.03 -6.92 -11.85
CA ARG A 49 10.40 -6.76 -13.17
C ARG A 49 9.46 -5.56 -13.15
N PRO A 50 9.29 -4.85 -14.28
CA PRO A 50 8.36 -3.72 -14.35
C PRO A 50 6.88 -4.13 -14.23
N ALA A 51 6.60 -5.43 -14.17
CA ALA A 51 5.27 -5.99 -13.95
C ALA A 51 4.89 -6.11 -12.46
N TYR A 52 5.84 -5.94 -11.53
CA TYR A 52 5.58 -6.03 -10.09
C TYR A 52 5.04 -4.70 -9.58
N ASN A 53 3.86 -4.71 -8.99
CA ASN A 53 3.24 -3.49 -8.46
C ASN A 53 3.80 -3.17 -7.06
N PRO A 54 3.55 -1.97 -6.50
CA PRO A 54 4.04 -1.60 -5.18
C PRO A 54 3.61 -2.54 -4.06
N VAL A 55 2.43 -3.18 -4.14
CA VAL A 55 2.00 -4.16 -3.13
C VAL A 55 2.87 -5.42 -3.20
N ASP A 56 3.15 -5.92 -4.41
CA ASP A 56 4.10 -7.04 -4.62
C ASP A 56 5.49 -6.69 -4.05
N LEU A 57 5.98 -5.49 -4.38
CA LEU A 57 7.31 -5.02 -4.00
C LEU A 57 7.46 -4.80 -2.49
N TYR A 58 6.48 -4.19 -1.82
CA TYR A 58 6.52 -4.01 -0.38
C TYR A 58 6.40 -5.33 0.37
N ARG A 59 5.59 -6.28 -0.12
CA ARG A 59 5.55 -7.64 0.42
C ARG A 59 6.88 -8.36 0.24
N GLY A 60 7.53 -8.20 -0.91
CA GLY A 60 8.88 -8.73 -1.15
C GLY A 60 9.91 -8.12 -0.22
N ALA A 61 9.86 -6.80 0.01
CA ALA A 61 10.72 -6.12 0.98
C ALA A 61 10.50 -6.67 2.41
N ALA A 62 9.24 -6.89 2.82
CA ALA A 62 8.93 -7.52 4.11
C ALA A 62 9.48 -8.96 4.21
N ALA A 63 9.42 -9.73 3.13
CA ALA A 63 10.03 -11.05 3.06
C ALA A 63 11.57 -11.01 3.19
N CYS A 64 12.22 -9.98 2.65
CA CYS A 64 13.65 -9.76 2.83
C CYS A 64 14.01 -9.37 4.26
N ILE A 65 13.21 -8.53 4.90
CA ILE A 65 13.37 -8.17 6.33
C ILE A 65 13.29 -9.41 7.21
N ALA A 66 12.35 -10.32 6.95
CA ALA A 66 12.23 -11.58 7.67
C ALA A 66 13.46 -12.51 7.52
N ARG A 67 14.29 -12.27 6.50
CA ARG A 67 15.54 -13.00 6.23
C ARG A 67 16.79 -12.20 6.58
N GLU A 68 16.63 -11.00 7.16
CA GLU A 68 17.71 -10.06 7.44
C GLU A 68 18.51 -9.64 6.18
N GLU A 69 17.90 -9.76 5.00
CA GLU A 69 18.46 -9.34 3.70
C GLU A 69 18.14 -7.84 3.49
N TRP A 70 18.78 -6.98 4.28
CA TRP A 70 18.41 -5.57 4.42
C TRP A 70 18.61 -4.72 3.15
N ASP A 71 19.65 -5.00 2.36
CA ASP A 71 19.93 -4.23 1.14
C ASP A 71 18.90 -4.53 0.05
N ASP A 72 18.48 -5.80 -0.06
CA ASP A 72 17.41 -6.22 -0.97
C ASP A 72 16.06 -5.65 -0.49
N ALA A 73 15.80 -5.66 0.82
CA ALA A 73 14.61 -5.02 1.40
C ALA A 73 14.54 -3.53 1.07
N ALA A 74 15.65 -2.80 1.24
CA ALA A 74 15.73 -1.37 0.96
C ALA A 74 15.58 -1.08 -0.55
N SER A 75 16.17 -1.92 -1.40
CA SER A 75 16.05 -1.79 -2.86
C SER A 75 14.61 -2.02 -3.35
N LEU A 76 13.94 -3.05 -2.86
CA LEU A 76 12.53 -3.31 -3.17
C LEU A 76 11.61 -2.24 -2.59
N PHE A 77 11.89 -1.73 -1.38
CA PHE A 77 11.18 -0.61 -0.79
C PHE A 77 11.30 0.65 -1.66
N ALA A 78 12.50 0.98 -2.14
CA ALA A 78 12.74 2.11 -3.01
C ALA A 78 12.01 1.96 -4.36
N LEU A 79 12.10 0.79 -5.00
CA LEU A 79 11.37 0.52 -6.26
C LEU A 79 9.86 0.62 -6.07
N GLY A 80 9.31 0.07 -4.98
CA GLY A 80 7.90 0.21 -4.63
C GLY A 80 7.49 1.67 -4.45
N GLY A 81 8.35 2.49 -3.83
CA GLY A 81 8.16 3.94 -3.72
C GLY A 81 8.14 4.65 -5.08
N VAL A 82 9.10 4.34 -5.96
CA VAL A 82 9.17 4.90 -7.33
C VAL A 82 7.90 4.55 -8.11
N TYR A 83 7.52 3.27 -8.15
CA TYR A 83 6.34 2.82 -8.88
C TYR A 83 5.04 3.35 -8.27
N GLY A 84 4.94 3.45 -6.95
CA GLY A 84 3.78 4.06 -6.29
C GLY A 84 3.63 5.55 -6.62
N ARG A 85 4.74 6.31 -6.61
CA ARG A 85 4.73 7.74 -7.00
C ARG A 85 4.43 7.94 -8.46
N TYR A 86 4.95 7.08 -9.33
CA TYR A 86 4.61 7.04 -10.74
C TYR A 86 3.12 6.79 -10.95
N ASP A 87 2.55 5.83 -10.22
CA ASP A 87 1.13 5.48 -10.29
C ASP A 87 0.23 6.64 -9.85
N MET A 88 0.62 7.38 -8.80
CA MET A 88 -0.07 8.61 -8.39
C MET A 88 -0.11 9.69 -9.50
N ARG A 89 0.82 9.67 -10.46
CA ARG A 89 0.83 10.60 -11.60
C ARG A 89 -0.07 10.13 -12.75
N ARG A 90 -0.29 8.82 -12.91
CA ARG A 90 -1.14 8.24 -13.96
C ARG A 90 -2.52 7.80 -13.51
N VAL A 91 -2.86 7.95 -12.23
CA VAL A 91 -4.22 7.74 -11.72
C VAL A 91 -4.80 9.10 -11.33
N SER A 92 -5.79 9.57 -12.07
CA SER A 92 -6.40 10.89 -11.85
C SER A 92 -7.29 10.97 -10.59
N ASP A 93 -7.77 9.84 -10.07
CA ASP A 93 -8.45 9.80 -8.78
C ASP A 93 -7.43 10.01 -7.64
N ARG A 94 -7.44 11.21 -7.07
CA ARG A 94 -6.54 11.56 -5.95
C ARG A 94 -6.85 10.81 -4.66
N THR A 95 -8.08 10.31 -4.50
CA THR A 95 -8.45 9.53 -3.30
C THR A 95 -7.82 8.15 -3.32
N ALA A 96 -7.64 7.57 -4.52
CA ALA A 96 -6.92 6.33 -4.73
C ALA A 96 -5.43 6.41 -4.32
N HIS A 97 -4.82 7.59 -4.29
CA HIS A 97 -3.39 7.74 -3.98
C HIS A 97 -3.02 7.26 -2.57
N GLN A 98 -3.98 7.19 -1.64
CA GLN A 98 -3.77 6.61 -0.31
C GLN A 98 -3.36 5.14 -0.35
N ALA A 99 -3.64 4.43 -1.45
CA ALA A 99 -3.28 3.02 -1.63
C ALA A 99 -1.79 2.75 -1.40
N VAL A 100 -0.90 3.69 -1.76
CA VAL A 100 0.55 3.52 -1.56
C VAL A 100 0.88 3.44 -0.07
N MET A 101 0.33 4.35 0.73
CA MET A 101 0.55 4.39 2.17
C MET A 101 -0.09 3.18 2.86
N VAL A 102 -1.30 2.80 2.46
CA VAL A 102 -1.96 1.61 3.02
C VAL A 102 -1.22 0.32 2.61
N ALA A 103 -0.66 0.24 1.40
CA ALA A 103 0.17 -0.90 0.99
C ALA A 103 1.44 -1.02 1.86
N GLN A 104 2.09 0.10 2.18
CA GLN A 104 3.23 0.11 3.11
C GLN A 104 2.81 -0.30 4.52
N MET A 105 1.71 0.25 5.05
CA MET A 105 1.17 -0.15 6.35
C MET A 105 0.84 -1.64 6.41
N SER A 106 0.24 -2.18 5.33
CA SER A 106 -0.09 -3.61 5.26
C SER A 106 1.14 -4.50 5.21
N ALA A 107 2.23 -4.05 4.58
CA ALA A 107 3.46 -4.84 4.46
C ALA A 107 4.35 -4.75 5.71
N PHE A 108 4.36 -3.61 6.38
CA PHE A 108 5.33 -3.29 7.43
C PHE A 108 4.71 -3.09 8.82
N GLY A 109 3.38 -3.14 8.94
CA GLY A 109 2.66 -2.84 10.19
C GLY A 109 2.98 -3.79 11.34
N ASP A 110 3.42 -5.01 11.03
CA ASP A 110 3.79 -6.03 12.02
C ASP A 110 5.29 -6.08 12.32
N LEU A 111 6.10 -5.20 11.70
CA LEU A 111 7.54 -5.16 11.97
C LEU A 111 7.81 -4.68 13.39
N GLU A 112 8.76 -5.32 14.05
CA GLU A 112 9.29 -4.86 15.32
C GLU A 112 10.00 -3.50 15.16
N GLU A 113 10.04 -2.70 16.22
CA GLU A 113 10.69 -1.39 16.22
C GLU A 113 12.15 -1.48 15.77
N ALA A 114 12.87 -2.53 16.19
CA ALA A 114 14.25 -2.77 15.76
C ALA A 114 14.36 -3.03 14.25
N GLN A 115 13.39 -3.76 13.65
CA GLN A 115 13.37 -4.02 12.22
C GLN A 115 13.04 -2.75 11.43
N GLN A 116 12.11 -1.94 11.91
CA GLN A 116 11.79 -0.63 11.31
C GLN A 116 12.99 0.31 11.35
N ALA A 117 13.67 0.39 12.50
CA ALA A 117 14.88 1.18 12.66
C ALA A 117 15.99 0.69 11.72
N LYS A 118 16.16 -0.63 11.59
CA LYS A 118 17.19 -1.21 10.73
C LYS A 118 16.91 -0.96 9.24
N LEU A 119 15.68 -1.12 8.78
CA LEU A 119 15.29 -0.75 7.42
C LEU A 119 15.55 0.74 7.15
N SER A 120 15.15 1.62 8.09
CA SER A 120 15.37 3.06 7.96
C SER A 120 16.85 3.42 7.90
N GLU A 121 17.68 2.77 8.72
CA GLU A 121 19.15 2.93 8.68
C GLU A 121 19.70 2.52 7.31
N THR A 122 19.31 1.35 6.79
CA THR A 122 19.79 0.86 5.50
C THR A 122 19.35 1.74 4.34
N VAL A 123 18.09 2.21 4.32
CA VAL A 123 17.61 3.15 3.31
C VAL A 123 18.40 4.46 3.36
N GLY A 124 18.64 5.00 4.56
CA GLY A 124 19.45 6.21 4.74
C GLY A 124 20.90 6.02 4.25
N ARG A 125 21.51 4.89 4.60
CA ARG A 125 22.86 4.51 4.19
C ARG A 125 23.01 4.46 2.66
N ILE A 126 22.06 3.84 1.96
CA ILE A 126 22.04 3.80 0.49
C ILE A 126 21.85 5.21 -0.09
N ALA A 127 20.95 6.01 0.49
CA ALA A 127 20.67 7.36 0.01
C ALA A 127 21.85 8.34 0.20
N ASP A 128 22.62 8.18 1.28
CA ASP A 128 23.75 9.05 1.64
C ASP A 128 25.06 8.64 0.95
N ASP A 129 25.17 7.41 0.44
CA ASP A 129 26.31 6.92 -0.32
C ASP A 129 26.09 7.10 -1.84
N PRO A 130 26.85 7.97 -2.52
CA PRO A 130 26.66 8.21 -3.96
C PRO A 130 26.89 6.98 -4.86
N GLU A 131 27.77 6.06 -4.46
CA GLU A 131 28.05 4.84 -5.23
C GLU A 131 26.86 3.89 -5.14
N GLU A 132 26.34 3.66 -3.93
CA GLU A 132 25.18 2.78 -3.72
C GLU A 132 23.89 3.35 -4.29
N LEU A 133 23.64 4.65 -4.08
CA LEU A 133 22.51 5.33 -4.71
C LEU A 133 22.62 5.25 -6.24
N GLY A 134 23.82 5.48 -6.80
CA GLY A 134 24.10 5.38 -8.22
C GLY A 134 23.80 3.98 -8.78
N ALA A 135 24.21 2.94 -8.06
CA ALA A 135 23.94 1.54 -8.42
C ALA A 135 22.43 1.24 -8.39
N LEU A 136 21.72 1.62 -7.32
CA LEU A 136 20.27 1.44 -7.21
C LEU A 136 19.52 2.20 -8.32
N CYS A 137 19.90 3.46 -8.56
CA CYS A 137 19.33 4.28 -9.62
C CYS A 137 19.52 3.64 -11.00
N SER A 138 20.70 3.09 -11.28
CA SER A 138 21.00 2.41 -12.54
C SER A 138 20.15 1.15 -12.71
N ALA A 139 20.00 0.35 -11.65
CA ALA A 139 19.17 -0.85 -11.65
C ALA A 139 17.69 -0.52 -11.92
N ILE A 140 17.13 0.47 -11.22
CA ILE A 140 15.73 0.87 -11.41
C ILE A 140 15.52 1.55 -12.78
N ALA A 141 16.48 2.34 -13.26
CA ALA A 141 16.41 2.95 -14.58
C ALA A 141 16.37 1.90 -15.71
N ALA A 142 17.09 0.79 -15.56
CA ALA A 142 17.10 -0.30 -16.54
C ALA A 142 15.74 -1.03 -16.64
N LEU A 143 14.92 -1.02 -15.57
CA LEU A 143 13.56 -1.57 -15.59
C LEU A 143 12.60 -0.69 -16.39
N GLY A 144 12.77 0.63 -16.32
CA GLY A 144 11.86 1.61 -16.90
C GLY A 144 10.51 1.71 -16.18
N PRO A 145 9.53 2.38 -16.80
CA PRO A 145 8.20 2.56 -16.21
C PRO A 145 7.45 1.23 -16.05
N PRO A 146 6.52 1.16 -15.06
CA PRO A 146 5.62 0.03 -14.88
C PRO A 146 4.90 -0.44 -16.15
N THR A 147 4.81 -1.76 -16.34
CA THR A 147 4.06 -2.40 -17.43
C THR A 147 2.68 -2.90 -17.00
N TYR A 148 2.38 -2.89 -15.70
CA TYR A 148 1.06 -3.24 -15.17
C TYR A 148 0.08 -2.05 -15.21
N GLN A 149 -1.22 -2.36 -15.12
CA GLN A 149 -2.28 -1.38 -14.84
C GLN A 149 -2.44 -1.22 -13.32
N PRO A 150 -2.48 0.00 -12.76
CA PRO A 150 -2.38 0.24 -11.32
C PRO A 150 -3.72 -0.02 -10.60
N ARG A 151 -4.33 -1.20 -10.82
CA ARG A 151 -5.61 -1.58 -10.23
C ARG A 151 -5.59 -1.57 -8.70
N TYR A 152 -4.47 -1.99 -8.09
CA TYR A 152 -4.26 -1.92 -6.64
C TYR A 152 -4.54 -0.50 -6.08
N MET A 153 -4.26 0.53 -6.87
CA MET A 153 -4.50 1.93 -6.55
C MET A 153 -5.89 2.37 -7.03
N SER A 154 -6.22 2.17 -8.31
CA SER A 154 -7.46 2.67 -8.90
C SER A 154 -8.72 2.08 -8.25
N ARG A 155 -8.63 0.86 -7.70
CA ARG A 155 -9.70 0.18 -6.96
C ARG A 155 -9.80 0.58 -5.49
N HIS A 156 -8.77 1.25 -4.96
CA HIS A 156 -8.76 1.76 -3.59
C HIS A 156 -9.56 3.05 -3.43
N GLY A 157 -9.57 3.89 -4.47
CA GLY A 157 -10.19 5.21 -4.43
C GLY A 157 -11.72 5.19 -4.47
N LEU A 158 -12.33 6.32 -4.09
CA LEU A 158 -13.76 6.55 -4.20
C LEU A 158 -14.26 6.49 -5.64
N GLY A 159 -13.38 6.73 -6.62
CA GLY A 159 -13.62 6.54 -8.03
C GLY A 159 -14.15 5.15 -8.37
N ALA A 160 -13.63 4.11 -7.73
CA ALA A 160 -14.05 2.72 -7.95
C ALA A 160 -15.53 2.47 -7.60
N PHE A 161 -16.06 3.20 -6.62
CA PHE A 161 -17.45 3.10 -6.19
C PHE A 161 -18.41 3.96 -7.01
N THR A 162 -17.87 4.90 -7.80
CA THR A 162 -18.65 5.86 -8.61
C THR A 162 -18.53 5.62 -10.11
N GLY A 163 -17.75 4.61 -10.52
CA GLY A 163 -17.51 4.28 -11.93
C GLY A 163 -16.44 5.13 -12.62
N ASN A 164 -15.63 5.87 -11.86
CA ASN A 164 -14.53 6.69 -12.36
C ASN A 164 -13.23 6.38 -11.58
N GLU A 165 -12.65 5.21 -11.82
CA GLU A 165 -11.43 4.71 -11.16
C GLU A 165 -10.17 5.57 -11.39
N GLY A 166 -10.27 6.59 -12.24
CA GLY A 166 -9.16 7.40 -12.67
C GLY A 166 -8.42 6.77 -13.85
N SER A 167 -8.18 7.57 -14.87
CA SER A 167 -7.31 7.23 -16.00
C SER A 167 -6.04 8.08 -15.93
N ALA A 168 -5.06 7.74 -16.77
CA ALA A 168 -3.96 8.64 -17.04
C ALA A 168 -4.51 10.01 -17.47
N PRO A 169 -3.99 11.13 -16.93
CA PRO A 169 -4.34 12.46 -17.40
C PRO A 169 -4.04 12.62 -18.89
N GLU A 170 -4.76 13.52 -19.57
CA GLU A 170 -4.44 13.88 -20.96
C GLU A 170 -3.00 14.38 -21.07
N GLY A 171 -2.26 13.91 -22.09
CA GLY A 171 -0.85 14.26 -22.27
C GLY A 171 0.12 13.56 -21.31
N PHE A 172 -0.31 12.54 -20.58
CA PHE A 172 0.59 11.73 -19.76
C PHE A 172 1.72 11.10 -20.59
N ASP A 173 2.96 11.45 -20.26
CA ASP A 173 4.17 10.88 -20.85
C ASP A 173 4.78 9.86 -19.87
N PRO A 174 4.73 8.54 -20.18
CA PRO A 174 5.27 7.51 -19.31
C PRO A 174 6.77 7.64 -19.03
N GLN A 175 7.56 8.04 -20.01
CA GLN A 175 9.02 8.09 -19.89
C GLN A 175 9.45 9.35 -19.15
N ALA A 176 8.88 10.51 -19.50
CA ALA A 176 9.17 11.76 -18.81
C ALA A 176 8.76 11.68 -17.33
N THR A 177 7.56 11.16 -17.04
CA THR A 177 7.09 10.98 -15.66
C THR A 177 8.00 10.06 -14.87
N PHE A 178 8.43 8.93 -15.45
CA PHE A 178 9.34 8.02 -14.78
C PHE A 178 10.67 8.70 -14.43
N LYS A 179 11.25 9.44 -15.39
CA LYS A 179 12.46 10.23 -15.16
C LYS A 179 12.27 11.27 -14.04
N GLU A 180 11.15 11.98 -14.02
CA GLU A 180 10.82 12.95 -12.97
C GLU A 180 10.72 12.31 -11.57
N VAL A 181 10.13 11.12 -11.47
CA VAL A 181 10.05 10.41 -10.19
C VAL A 181 11.43 9.94 -9.75
N MET A 182 12.24 9.40 -10.67
CA MET A 182 13.61 8.98 -10.37
C MET A 182 14.45 10.13 -9.83
N THR A 183 14.38 11.32 -10.42
CA THR A 183 15.16 12.49 -9.96
C THR A 183 14.53 13.19 -8.76
N GLY A 184 13.20 13.33 -8.73
CA GLY A 184 12.50 14.13 -7.72
C GLY A 184 12.19 13.38 -6.42
N PHE A 185 11.98 12.07 -6.48
CA PHE A 185 11.68 11.24 -5.31
C PHE A 185 12.89 10.41 -4.87
N LEU A 186 13.52 9.68 -5.80
CA LEU A 186 14.66 8.83 -5.46
C LEU A 186 15.99 9.61 -5.45
N HIS A 187 15.98 10.89 -5.86
CA HIS A 187 17.16 11.74 -5.93
C HIS A 187 18.30 11.18 -6.80
N CYS A 188 17.93 10.39 -7.82
CA CYS A 188 18.91 9.90 -8.78
C CYS A 188 19.60 11.06 -9.51
N PRO A 189 20.91 10.96 -9.76
CA PRO A 189 21.61 11.93 -10.57
C PRO A 189 20.96 12.00 -11.96
N ALA A 190 20.85 13.22 -12.49
CA ALA A 190 20.34 13.39 -13.84
C ALA A 190 21.26 12.63 -14.82
N ALA A 191 20.66 11.80 -15.67
CA ALA A 191 21.40 11.18 -16.78
C ALA A 191 21.97 12.29 -17.66
N GLU A 192 23.29 12.31 -17.83
CA GLU A 192 24.03 13.18 -18.76
C GLU A 192 23.69 12.85 -20.22
#